data_AF-A0AAP0F1A0-F1
#
_entry.id   AF-A0AAP0F1A0-F1
#
_cell.length_a   1.000
_cell.length_b   1.000
_cell.length_c   1.000
_cell.angle_alpha   90.00
_cell.angle_beta   90.00
_cell.angle_gamma   90.00
#
_symmetry.space_group_name_H-M   'P 1'
#
loop_
_entity.id
_entity.type
_entity.pdbx_description
1 polymer ?
#
loop_
_entity_poly.entity_id
_entity_poly.type
_entity_poly.pdbx_seq_one_letter_code
_entity_poly.pdbx_strand_id
1 'polypeptide(L)'
;MGLIGFVIVFVSAFVYEATAADNYTVLDGRGWTITSQDDYRNWAANKDFEVGDVLIFNFPTQQHDVAEVTKEAFDSCSVNNTISLHLNGPARIRLNTTGNHYFICTFNGHCSAGQKLAISVKPDEDAVSPSGSAVPPQTPRSSPSPRSTPRSAQPPTSNPGETPDNYTVLDSQGWRIPSSPIAYRNWAADKDFEVGDMLIFNFPTQQHDVAEVTKAAYDSCSGTNPISIQRNAPASIRLNSTGDHYFICTFNGHCAAGQKLAISVKSNVDAVSPTGVTPAGPSGPTPRNSAQSIAVSSLSIAALMSIALAFLH
;
A
#
# COMPACT_ATOMS: atom_id res chain seq x y z
N MET A 1 -43.46 16.56 -72.54
CA MET A 1 -42.45 17.28 -71.73
C MET A 1 -42.69 16.94 -70.26
N GLY A 2 -42.08 15.86 -69.76
CA GLY A 2 -42.26 15.41 -68.37
C GLY A 2 -41.07 15.87 -67.54
N LEU A 3 -41.31 16.66 -66.49
CA LEU A 3 -40.29 17.14 -65.57
C LEU A 3 -40.34 16.25 -64.31
N ILE A 4 -39.42 15.29 -64.21
CA ILE A 4 -39.24 14.47 -63.01
C ILE A 4 -38.42 15.29 -62.01
N GLY A 5 -39.07 15.84 -60.99
CA GLY A 5 -38.42 16.55 -59.91
C GLY A 5 -37.72 15.57 -58.97
N PHE A 6 -36.39 15.54 -58.98
CA PHE A 6 -35.59 14.84 -57.97
C PHE A 6 -35.54 15.69 -56.70
N VAL A 7 -36.21 15.22 -55.64
CA VAL A 7 -36.03 15.76 -54.28
C VAL A 7 -34.75 15.17 -53.72
N ILE A 8 -33.69 15.97 -53.66
CA ILE A 8 -32.44 15.60 -52.99
C ILE A 8 -32.62 15.89 -51.50
N VAL A 9 -32.79 14.82 -50.71
CA VAL A 9 -32.77 14.89 -49.25
C VAL A 9 -31.32 14.95 -48.79
N PHE A 10 -30.86 16.13 -48.38
CA PHE A 10 -29.57 16.29 -47.70
C PHE A 10 -29.72 15.76 -46.26
N VAL A 11 -29.25 14.54 -46.01
CA VAL A 11 -29.08 14.03 -44.65
C VAL A 11 -27.83 14.70 -44.08
N SER A 12 -28.01 15.73 -43.25
CA SER A 12 -26.91 16.33 -42.49
C SER A 12 -26.46 15.33 -41.42
N ALA A 13 -25.36 14.63 -41.70
CA ALA A 13 -24.66 13.86 -40.68
C ALA A 13 -24.12 14.83 -39.63
N PHE A 14 -24.76 14.86 -38.46
CA PHE A 14 -24.19 15.51 -37.28
C PHE A 14 -22.96 14.68 -36.87
N VAL A 15 -21.78 15.17 -37.23
CA VAL A 15 -20.52 14.67 -36.69
C VAL A 15 -20.46 15.18 -35.25
N TYR A 16 -20.73 14.31 -34.29
CA TYR A 16 -20.45 14.60 -32.90
C TYR A 16 -18.92 14.52 -32.75
N GLU A 17 -18.26 15.67 -32.62
CA GLU A 17 -16.87 15.71 -32.20
C GLU A 17 -16.85 15.23 -30.75
N ALA A 18 -16.30 14.03 -30.52
CA ALA A 18 -15.95 13.60 -29.18
C ALA A 18 -14.77 14.45 -28.72
N THR A 19 -15.00 15.36 -27.77
CA THR A 19 -13.93 16.12 -27.14
C THR A 19 -13.04 15.14 -26.38
N ALA A 20 -11.74 15.19 -26.65
CA ALA A 20 -10.76 14.34 -26.01
C ALA A 20 -10.35 14.99 -24.68
N ALA A 21 -10.20 14.19 -23.62
CA ALA A 21 -9.67 14.66 -22.35
C ALA A 21 -8.37 15.45 -22.51
N ASP A 22 -8.31 16.63 -21.88
CA ASP A 22 -7.17 17.53 -21.99
C ASP A 22 -6.03 17.11 -21.05
N ASN A 23 -4.80 17.48 -21.42
CA ASN A 23 -3.61 17.28 -20.61
C ASN A 23 -3.04 18.61 -20.15
N TYR A 24 -3.09 18.87 -18.85
CA TYR A 24 -2.56 20.08 -18.22
C TYR A 24 -1.22 19.80 -17.57
N THR A 25 -0.14 20.29 -18.17
CA THR A 25 1.18 20.26 -17.52
C THR A 25 1.28 21.36 -16.50
N VAL A 26 1.49 20.99 -15.23
CA VAL A 26 1.50 21.92 -14.09
C VAL A 26 2.58 22.97 -14.25
N LEU A 27 2.20 24.23 -13.99
CA LEU A 27 3.03 25.43 -14.21
C LEU A 27 3.56 25.55 -15.65
N ASP A 28 2.77 25.10 -16.62
CA ASP A 28 3.06 25.17 -18.06
C ASP A 28 4.46 24.61 -18.42
N GLY A 29 4.87 23.54 -17.74
CA GLY A 29 6.12 22.84 -18.00
C GLY A 29 7.31 23.29 -17.18
N ARG A 30 7.19 24.36 -16.36
CA ARG A 30 8.23 24.71 -15.36
C ARG A 30 8.48 23.60 -14.34
N GLY A 31 7.51 22.69 -14.19
CA GLY A 31 7.59 21.54 -13.32
C GLY A 31 6.94 21.78 -11.96
N TRP A 32 6.67 20.67 -11.28
CA TRP A 32 6.23 20.65 -9.90
C TRP A 32 7.42 20.95 -8.99
N THR A 33 7.48 22.17 -8.48
CA THR A 33 8.65 22.70 -7.76
C THR A 33 8.24 23.63 -6.62
N ILE A 34 9.17 23.94 -5.72
CA ILE A 34 8.97 24.95 -4.68
C ILE A 34 8.99 26.33 -5.33
N THR A 35 7.86 27.02 -5.25
CA THR A 35 7.69 28.38 -5.78
C THR A 35 6.58 29.11 -5.02
N SER A 36 6.26 30.33 -5.41
CA SER A 36 5.21 31.11 -4.75
C SER A 36 3.84 30.42 -4.88
N GLN A 37 2.99 30.56 -3.86
CA GLN A 37 1.61 30.06 -3.95
C GLN A 37 0.81 30.77 -5.05
N ASP A 38 1.16 32.03 -5.35
CA ASP A 38 0.51 32.81 -6.40
C ASP A 38 0.82 32.24 -7.79
N ASP A 39 1.99 31.64 -8.01
CA ASP A 39 2.31 30.99 -9.28
C ASP A 39 1.34 29.83 -9.57
N TYR A 40 1.08 28.98 -8.58
CA TYR A 40 0.12 27.88 -8.71
C TYR A 40 -1.32 28.37 -8.86
N ARG A 41 -1.71 29.39 -8.09
CA ARG A 41 -3.06 29.98 -8.15
C ARG A 41 -3.33 30.64 -9.51
N ASN A 42 -2.39 31.45 -9.99
CA ASN A 42 -2.50 32.14 -11.28
C ASN A 42 -2.47 31.13 -12.44
N TRP A 43 -1.64 30.08 -12.35
CA TRP A 43 -1.66 29.02 -13.34
C TRP A 43 -3.03 28.32 -13.38
N ALA A 44 -3.56 27.90 -12.23
CA ALA A 44 -4.84 27.21 -12.13
C ALA A 44 -6.03 28.08 -12.58
N ALA A 45 -6.01 29.38 -12.25
CA ALA A 45 -7.08 30.32 -12.59
C ALA A 45 -7.26 30.57 -14.09
N ASN A 46 -6.26 30.22 -14.91
CA ASN A 46 -6.29 30.39 -16.36
C ASN A 46 -6.66 29.08 -17.11
N LYS A 47 -7.17 28.06 -16.41
CA LYS A 47 -7.53 26.75 -16.98
C LYS A 47 -8.96 26.39 -16.59
N ASP A 48 -9.63 25.66 -17.48
CA ASP A 48 -10.93 25.06 -17.22
C ASP A 48 -10.76 23.54 -17.12
N PHE A 49 -10.83 22.99 -15.91
CA PHE A 49 -10.64 21.56 -15.68
C PHE A 49 -11.98 20.83 -15.69
N GLU A 50 -12.06 19.75 -16.45
CA GLU A 50 -13.24 18.90 -16.61
C GLU A 50 -12.97 17.47 -16.12
N VAL A 51 -14.04 16.74 -15.82
CA VAL A 51 -13.94 15.32 -15.54
C VAL A 51 -13.40 14.60 -16.78
N GLY A 52 -12.35 13.82 -16.61
CA GLY A 52 -11.66 13.11 -17.68
C GLY A 52 -10.27 13.67 -17.98
N ASP A 53 -10.03 14.95 -17.69
CA ASP A 53 -8.74 15.61 -17.90
C ASP A 53 -7.62 14.99 -17.08
N VAL A 54 -6.38 15.27 -17.47
CA VAL A 54 -5.17 14.76 -16.83
C VAL A 54 -4.25 15.90 -16.42
N LEU A 55 -3.92 15.97 -15.13
CA LEU A 55 -2.82 16.78 -14.63
C LEU A 55 -1.49 16.03 -14.81
N ILE A 56 -0.49 16.71 -15.34
CA ILE A 56 0.87 16.19 -15.50
C ILE A 56 1.81 16.98 -14.60
N PHE A 57 2.33 16.32 -13.58
CA PHE A 57 3.30 16.87 -12.65
C PHE A 57 4.70 16.36 -13.01
N ASN A 58 5.52 17.24 -13.57
CA ASN A 58 6.92 16.92 -13.91
C ASN A 58 7.81 17.25 -12.71
N PHE A 59 8.49 16.25 -12.15
CA PHE A 59 9.47 16.45 -11.08
C PHE A 59 10.54 15.35 -11.08
N PRO A 60 11.74 15.61 -10.54
CA PRO A 60 12.71 14.56 -10.30
C PRO A 60 12.22 13.63 -9.18
N THR A 61 12.12 12.34 -9.50
CA THR A 61 11.84 11.27 -8.52
C THR A 61 12.82 11.34 -7.33
N GLN A 62 12.33 11.07 -6.12
CA GLN A 62 13.06 11.23 -4.84
C GLN A 62 13.37 12.67 -4.39
N GLN A 63 13.02 13.70 -5.18
CA GLN A 63 13.14 15.10 -4.75
C GLN A 63 11.79 15.73 -4.42
N HIS A 64 10.75 15.29 -5.13
CA HIS A 64 9.37 15.69 -4.91
C HIS A 64 8.47 14.47 -5.03
N ASP A 65 7.24 14.64 -4.55
CA ASP A 65 6.11 13.76 -4.81
C ASP A 65 4.87 14.63 -5.05
N VAL A 66 3.76 13.99 -5.41
CA VAL A 66 2.46 14.63 -5.51
C VAL A 66 1.46 13.80 -4.71
N ALA A 67 0.96 14.37 -3.63
CA ALA A 67 -0.14 13.82 -2.86
C ALA A 67 -1.42 14.59 -3.16
N GLU A 68 -2.49 13.88 -3.52
CA GLU A 68 -3.84 14.44 -3.44
C GLU A 68 -4.33 14.33 -2.00
N VAL A 69 -4.89 15.40 -1.46
CA VAL A 69 -5.23 15.51 -0.03
C VAL A 69 -6.59 16.19 0.16
N THR A 70 -7.14 16.08 1.37
CA THR A 70 -8.31 16.86 1.79
C THR A 70 -8.00 18.37 1.85
N LYS A 71 -9.03 19.22 1.85
CA LYS A 71 -8.84 20.67 1.97
C LYS A 71 -8.11 21.04 3.27
N GLU A 72 -8.45 20.40 4.38
CA GLU A 72 -7.87 20.66 5.69
C GLU A 72 -6.38 20.30 5.72
N ALA A 73 -6.02 19.16 5.13
CA ALA A 73 -4.64 18.72 4.97
C ALA A 73 -3.86 19.64 4.03
N PHE A 74 -4.47 20.10 2.94
CA PHE A 74 -3.90 21.11 2.07
C PHE A 74 -3.59 22.40 2.83
N ASP A 75 -4.59 22.99 3.51
CA ASP A 75 -4.45 24.26 4.24
C ASP A 75 -3.35 24.21 5.30
N SER A 76 -3.24 23.09 6.01
CA SER A 76 -2.25 22.86 7.08
C SER A 76 -0.91 22.27 6.59
N CYS A 77 -0.78 21.97 5.30
CA CYS A 77 0.34 21.19 4.76
C CYS A 77 0.58 19.88 5.52
N SER A 78 -0.50 19.22 5.93
CA SER A 78 -0.46 17.92 6.58
C SER A 78 -0.40 16.81 5.56
N VAL A 79 0.38 15.77 5.87
CA VAL A 79 0.40 14.50 5.12
C VAL A 79 -0.69 13.53 5.61
N ASN A 80 -1.39 13.88 6.68
CA ASN A 80 -2.53 13.12 7.18
C ASN A 80 -3.72 13.27 6.22
N ASN A 81 -4.55 12.23 6.09
CA ASN A 81 -5.69 12.22 5.18
C ASN A 81 -5.28 12.43 3.70
N THR A 82 -4.13 11.87 3.32
CA THR A 82 -3.72 11.73 1.92
C THR A 82 -4.65 10.75 1.21
N ILE A 83 -5.24 11.22 0.11
CA ILE A 83 -6.19 10.48 -0.74
C ILE A 83 -5.40 9.59 -1.72
N SER A 84 -4.40 10.16 -2.37
CA SER A 84 -3.50 9.45 -3.31
C SER A 84 -2.09 10.02 -3.22
N LEU A 85 -1.07 9.24 -3.57
CA LEU A 85 0.33 9.64 -3.50
C LEU A 85 1.10 9.09 -4.70
N HIS A 86 1.81 9.98 -5.40
CA HIS A 86 2.66 9.69 -6.54
C HIS A 86 4.10 10.12 -6.25
N LEU A 87 4.98 9.14 -6.06
CA LEU A 87 6.37 9.37 -5.65
C LEU A 87 7.35 9.52 -6.82
N ASN A 88 6.91 9.18 -8.03
CA ASN A 88 7.73 9.18 -9.23
C ASN A 88 7.20 10.21 -10.22
N GLY A 89 8.12 10.98 -10.80
CA GLY A 89 7.82 11.90 -11.87
C GLY A 89 8.10 11.30 -13.25
N PRO A 90 7.39 11.72 -14.30
CA PRO A 90 6.21 12.59 -14.24
C PRO A 90 4.98 11.83 -13.73
N ALA A 91 4.26 12.39 -12.75
CA ALA A 91 2.99 11.85 -12.30
C ALA A 91 1.87 12.32 -13.23
N ARG A 92 0.99 11.39 -13.64
CA ARG A 92 -0.19 11.68 -14.48
C ARG A 92 -1.44 11.33 -13.69
N ILE A 93 -2.22 12.33 -13.32
CA ILE A 93 -3.39 12.18 -12.46
C ILE A 93 -4.63 12.53 -13.26
N ARG A 94 -5.53 11.55 -13.45
CA ARG A 94 -6.82 11.75 -14.14
C ARG A 94 -7.86 12.29 -13.17
N LEU A 95 -8.56 13.35 -13.56
CA LEU A 95 -9.60 14.01 -12.78
C LEU A 95 -10.92 13.26 -12.98
N ASN A 96 -11.28 12.39 -12.04
CA ASN A 96 -12.44 11.50 -12.20
C ASN A 96 -13.73 12.00 -11.55
N THR A 97 -13.66 13.11 -10.80
CA THR A 97 -14.79 13.65 -10.05
C THR A 97 -14.82 15.16 -10.18
N THR A 98 -16.03 15.72 -10.11
CA THR A 98 -16.25 17.15 -10.02
C THR A 98 -15.90 17.67 -8.62
N GLY A 99 -15.61 18.96 -8.51
CA GLY A 99 -15.37 19.65 -7.25
C GLY A 99 -13.90 20.05 -7.08
N ASN A 100 -13.55 20.43 -5.85
CA ASN A 100 -12.19 20.90 -5.57
C ASN A 100 -11.25 19.72 -5.33
N HIS A 101 -10.10 19.75 -5.99
CA HIS A 101 -9.00 18.83 -5.76
C HIS A 101 -7.78 19.59 -5.24
N TYR A 102 -7.09 18.99 -4.28
CA TYR A 102 -5.96 19.63 -3.59
C TYR A 102 -4.74 18.73 -3.65
N PHE A 103 -3.62 19.28 -4.10
CA PHE A 103 -2.36 18.57 -4.27
C PHE A 103 -1.25 19.25 -3.49
N ILE A 104 -0.39 18.47 -2.84
CA ILE A 104 0.78 18.95 -2.09
C ILE A 104 2.00 18.08 -2.38
N CYS A 105 3.19 18.62 -2.16
CA CYS A 105 4.40 17.82 -2.01
C CYS A 105 4.58 17.51 -0.52
N THR A 106 4.75 16.23 -0.19
CA THR A 106 4.84 15.71 1.19
C THR A 106 6.24 15.79 1.78
N PHE A 107 7.25 16.11 0.95
CA PHE A 107 8.61 16.35 1.41
C PHE A 107 8.62 17.49 2.43
N ASN A 108 9.34 17.27 3.53
CA ASN A 108 9.33 18.17 4.68
C ASN A 108 9.66 19.62 4.28
N GLY A 109 8.75 20.54 4.58
CA GLY A 109 8.90 21.97 4.28
C GLY A 109 8.50 22.38 2.86
N HIS A 110 8.31 21.46 1.91
CA HIS A 110 8.02 21.80 0.51
C HIS A 110 6.63 22.41 0.32
N CYS A 111 5.60 21.77 0.88
CA CYS A 111 4.23 22.31 0.84
C CYS A 111 4.15 23.70 1.49
N SER A 112 4.74 23.86 2.68
CA SER A 112 4.73 25.13 3.42
C SER A 112 5.52 26.23 2.71
N ALA A 113 6.53 25.84 1.93
CA ALA A 113 7.28 26.74 1.05
C ALA A 113 6.56 27.03 -0.28
N GLY A 114 5.34 26.53 -0.49
CA GLY A 114 4.46 26.89 -1.59
C GLY A 114 4.26 25.81 -2.66
N GLN A 115 4.86 24.62 -2.54
CA GLN A 115 4.66 23.50 -3.47
C GLN A 115 3.31 22.79 -3.23
N LYS A 116 2.23 23.48 -3.60
CA LYS A 116 0.83 23.04 -3.41
C LYS A 116 -0.08 23.66 -4.47
N LEU A 117 -1.02 22.87 -4.99
CA LEU A 117 -1.96 23.26 -6.04
C LEU A 117 -3.40 22.94 -5.61
N ALA A 118 -4.31 23.90 -5.79
CA ALA A 118 -5.74 23.67 -5.68
C ALA A 118 -6.38 23.96 -7.03
N ILE A 119 -7.30 23.08 -7.46
CA ILE A 119 -8.08 23.26 -8.69
C ILE A 119 -9.56 22.99 -8.41
N SER A 120 -10.43 23.48 -9.29
CA SER A 120 -11.85 23.16 -9.31
C SER A 120 -12.19 22.48 -10.62
N VAL A 121 -12.82 21.31 -10.55
CA VAL A 121 -13.18 20.47 -11.70
C VAL A 121 -14.68 20.55 -11.91
N LYS A 122 -15.12 20.89 -13.11
CA LYS A 122 -16.54 20.91 -13.50
C LYS A 122 -16.94 19.60 -14.19
N PRO A 123 -18.24 19.29 -14.32
CA PRO A 123 -18.68 18.15 -15.12
C PRO A 123 -18.15 18.24 -16.55
N ASP A 124 -17.98 17.09 -17.18
CA ASP A 124 -17.82 17.02 -18.64
C ASP A 124 -19.15 17.46 -19.27
N GLU A 125 -19.17 18.65 -19.88
CA GLU A 125 -20.37 19.25 -20.49
C GLU A 125 -20.80 18.48 -21.75
N ASP A 126 -19.88 17.76 -22.41
CA ASP A 126 -20.17 16.94 -23.59
C ASP A 126 -20.71 15.56 -23.23
N ALA A 127 -20.57 15.13 -21.97
CA ALA A 127 -21.18 13.90 -21.46
C ALA A 127 -22.71 14.00 -21.27
N VAL A 128 -23.32 15.19 -21.41
CA VAL A 128 -24.78 15.38 -21.33
C VAL A 128 -25.40 15.38 -22.73
N SER A 129 -25.63 14.19 -23.29
CA SER A 129 -26.57 14.04 -24.42
C SER A 129 -28.02 14.22 -23.94
N PRO A 130 -28.92 14.91 -24.67
CA PRO A 130 -30.28 15.17 -24.21
C PRO A 130 -31.14 13.91 -24.36
N SER A 131 -31.37 13.16 -23.28
CA SER A 131 -32.44 12.16 -23.26
C SER A 131 -33.80 12.86 -23.07
N GLY A 132 -34.26 13.46 -24.16
CA GLY A 132 -35.63 13.94 -24.31
C GLY A 132 -36.54 12.81 -24.78
N SER A 133 -37.13 12.06 -23.84
CA SER A 133 -38.46 11.47 -23.99
C SER A 133 -38.95 10.92 -22.66
N ALA A 134 -39.85 11.67 -22.03
CA ALA A 134 -40.66 11.20 -20.93
C ALA A 134 -41.45 9.96 -21.36
N VAL A 135 -41.16 8.81 -20.76
CA VAL A 135 -42.02 7.63 -20.81
C VAL A 135 -42.95 7.68 -19.57
N PRO A 136 -44.27 7.44 -19.71
CA PRO A 136 -45.22 7.60 -18.61
C PRO A 136 -45.01 6.53 -17.51
N PRO A 137 -45.47 6.79 -16.27
CA PRO A 137 -45.30 5.86 -15.16
C PRO A 137 -46.14 4.60 -15.38
N GLN A 138 -45.50 3.51 -15.77
CA GLN A 138 -46.10 2.18 -15.68
C GLN A 138 -45.72 1.55 -14.34
N THR A 139 -46.75 1.25 -13.56
CA THR A 139 -46.75 0.45 -12.34
C THR A 139 -45.99 -0.87 -12.52
N PRO A 140 -45.10 -1.28 -11.61
CA PRO A 140 -44.54 -2.63 -11.64
C PRO A 140 -45.57 -3.61 -11.06
N ARG A 141 -46.11 -4.47 -11.93
CA ARG A 141 -46.77 -5.71 -11.53
C ARG A 141 -45.71 -6.78 -11.31
N SER A 142 -45.83 -7.45 -10.17
CA SER A 142 -44.93 -8.46 -9.60
C SER A 142 -44.60 -9.61 -10.55
N SER A 143 -43.32 -9.99 -10.60
CA SER A 143 -42.82 -11.31 -11.03
C SER A 143 -41.46 -11.56 -10.34
N PRO A 144 -41.02 -12.83 -10.17
CA PRO A 144 -40.54 -13.33 -8.89
C PRO A 144 -39.06 -13.07 -8.60
N SER A 145 -38.74 -13.07 -7.31
CA SER A 145 -37.41 -12.97 -6.71
C SER A 145 -36.29 -13.64 -7.51
N PRO A 146 -35.18 -12.94 -7.77
CA PRO A 146 -33.90 -13.63 -7.90
C PRO A 146 -33.55 -14.17 -6.52
N ARG A 147 -33.34 -15.48 -6.45
CA ARG A 147 -32.89 -16.17 -5.25
C ARG A 147 -31.60 -15.54 -4.77
N SER A 148 -31.65 -14.98 -3.57
CA SER A 148 -30.49 -14.61 -2.78
C SER A 148 -29.57 -15.82 -2.64
N THR A 149 -28.46 -15.79 -3.35
CA THR A 149 -27.28 -16.57 -2.98
C THR A 149 -26.57 -15.84 -1.84
N PRO A 150 -26.47 -16.43 -0.64
CA PRO A 150 -25.59 -15.89 0.38
C PRO A 150 -24.16 -16.23 -0.02
N ARG A 151 -23.35 -15.24 -0.43
CA ARG A 151 -21.91 -15.44 -0.57
C ARG A 151 -21.26 -15.28 0.81
N SER A 152 -21.35 -16.39 1.54
CA SER A 152 -20.43 -16.91 2.56
C SER A 152 -19.48 -15.90 3.19
N ALA A 153 -19.95 -15.26 4.27
CA ALA A 153 -19.11 -15.11 5.44
C ALA A 153 -18.94 -16.51 6.04
N GLN A 154 -17.77 -17.12 5.86
CA GLN A 154 -17.36 -18.24 6.71
C GLN A 154 -15.87 -18.02 7.05
N PRO A 155 -15.54 -17.72 8.31
CA PRO A 155 -14.19 -17.92 8.83
C PRO A 155 -13.89 -19.41 8.78
N PRO A 156 -12.63 -19.85 8.51
CA PRO A 156 -12.31 -21.25 8.71
C PRO A 156 -12.53 -21.58 10.19
N THR A 157 -13.49 -22.47 10.40
CA THR A 157 -13.66 -23.22 11.64
C THR A 157 -12.44 -24.12 11.80
N SER A 158 -11.66 -23.88 12.85
CA SER A 158 -10.57 -24.73 13.31
C SER A 158 -10.94 -26.23 13.21
N ASN A 159 -10.32 -26.95 12.26
CA ASN A 159 -10.37 -28.41 12.22
C ASN A 159 -8.93 -28.97 12.21
N PRO A 160 -8.56 -29.89 13.11
CA PRO A 160 -7.17 -30.31 13.27
C PRO A 160 -6.68 -31.17 12.10
N GLY A 161 -5.58 -30.77 11.47
CA GLY A 161 -4.92 -31.47 10.36
C GLY A 161 -4.64 -30.63 9.10
N GLU A 162 -4.59 -29.30 9.22
CA GLU A 162 -4.63 -28.38 8.08
C GLU A 162 -3.28 -28.21 7.37
N THR A 163 -3.33 -28.21 6.03
CA THR A 163 -2.22 -27.80 5.17
C THR A 163 -1.95 -26.30 5.34
N PRO A 164 -0.70 -25.82 5.17
CA PRO A 164 -0.39 -24.39 5.28
C PRO A 164 -1.34 -23.47 4.51
N ASP A 165 -1.83 -22.43 5.19
CA ASP A 165 -2.72 -21.44 4.60
C ASP A 165 -1.94 -20.35 3.84
N ASN A 166 -2.60 -19.76 2.84
CA ASN A 166 -2.05 -18.65 2.05
C ASN A 166 -2.85 -17.37 2.33
N TYR A 167 -2.23 -16.40 2.99
CA TYR A 167 -2.81 -15.10 3.30
C TYR A 167 -2.31 -14.03 2.34
N THR A 168 -3.19 -13.50 1.49
CA THR A 168 -2.86 -12.33 0.67
C THR A 168 -3.01 -11.06 1.49
N VAL A 169 -1.91 -10.32 1.67
CA VAL A 169 -1.88 -9.15 2.55
C VAL A 169 -2.74 -8.00 2.00
N LEU A 170 -3.69 -7.53 2.83
CA LEU A 170 -4.79 -6.62 2.44
C LEU A 170 -5.66 -7.12 1.29
N ASP A 171 -5.72 -8.43 1.08
CA ASP A 171 -6.61 -9.10 0.12
C ASP A 171 -6.46 -8.51 -1.29
N SER A 172 -7.54 -7.97 -1.87
CA SER A 172 -7.52 -7.37 -3.21
C SER A 172 -6.81 -6.00 -3.28
N GLN A 173 -6.54 -5.36 -2.14
CA GLN A 173 -5.85 -4.07 -2.12
C GLN A 173 -4.34 -4.20 -2.28
N GLY A 174 -3.78 -5.34 -1.84
CA GLY A 174 -2.36 -5.62 -1.89
C GLY A 174 -1.50 -4.81 -0.92
N TRP A 175 -0.20 -5.04 -1.00
CA TRP A 175 0.81 -4.37 -0.18
C TRP A 175 1.07 -2.96 -0.71
N ARG A 176 0.49 -1.97 -0.01
CA ARG A 176 0.54 -0.55 -0.41
C ARG A 176 0.60 0.38 0.79
N ILE A 177 0.88 1.66 0.57
CA ILE A 177 0.65 2.66 1.61
C ILE A 177 -0.87 2.72 1.87
N PRO A 178 -1.32 2.46 3.12
CA PRO A 178 -2.75 2.32 3.38
C PRO A 178 -3.40 3.70 3.53
N SER A 179 -4.65 3.85 3.06
CA SER A 179 -5.45 5.06 3.28
C SER A 179 -5.86 5.27 4.75
N SER A 180 -5.65 4.26 5.59
CA SER A 180 -5.90 4.31 7.03
C SER A 180 -4.73 3.67 7.78
N PRO A 181 -4.20 4.31 8.84
CA PRO A 181 -3.06 3.79 9.59
C PRO A 181 -3.34 2.47 10.32
N ILE A 182 -4.61 2.05 10.38
CA ILE A 182 -5.03 0.83 11.06
C ILE A 182 -5.38 -0.31 10.09
N ALA A 183 -5.23 -0.12 8.77
CA ALA A 183 -5.66 -1.08 7.76
C ALA A 183 -5.01 -2.46 7.94
N TYR A 184 -3.68 -2.51 8.10
CA TYR A 184 -2.94 -3.76 8.32
C TYR A 184 -3.28 -4.43 9.64
N ARG A 185 -3.50 -3.64 10.69
CA ARG A 185 -3.92 -4.17 12.00
C ARG A 185 -5.31 -4.79 11.91
N ASN A 186 -6.25 -4.11 11.27
CA ASN A 186 -7.61 -4.64 11.09
C ASN A 186 -7.60 -5.89 10.21
N TRP A 187 -6.81 -5.89 9.13
CA TRP A 187 -6.64 -7.07 8.29
C TRP A 187 -5.99 -8.23 9.05
N ALA A 188 -5.07 -7.99 9.97
CA ALA A 188 -4.46 -9.07 10.75
C ALA A 188 -5.35 -9.59 11.89
N ALA A 189 -6.30 -8.79 12.37
CA ALA A 189 -7.03 -9.06 13.62
C ALA A 189 -7.99 -10.25 13.57
N ASP A 190 -8.43 -10.66 12.38
CA ASP A 190 -9.38 -11.76 12.18
C ASP A 190 -8.73 -13.06 11.64
N LYS A 191 -7.40 -13.12 11.64
CA LYS A 191 -6.62 -14.23 11.10
C LYS A 191 -5.92 -15.00 12.19
N ASP A 192 -5.77 -16.31 11.99
CA ASP A 192 -4.98 -17.16 12.85
C ASP A 192 -3.77 -17.66 12.06
N PHE A 193 -2.60 -17.10 12.35
CA PHE A 193 -1.37 -17.45 11.65
C PHE A 193 -0.67 -18.58 12.38
N GLU A 194 -0.33 -19.65 11.67
CA GLU A 194 0.39 -20.80 12.19
C GLU A 194 1.74 -21.00 11.49
N VAL A 195 2.63 -21.73 12.17
CA VAL A 195 3.88 -22.17 11.55
C VAL A 195 3.56 -23.05 10.34
N GLY A 196 4.11 -22.65 9.20
CA GLY A 196 3.91 -23.32 7.92
C GLY A 196 3.26 -22.41 6.88
N ASP A 197 2.37 -21.51 7.32
CA ASP A 197 1.58 -20.61 6.49
C ASP A 197 2.43 -19.66 5.63
N MET A 198 1.80 -19.09 4.61
CA MET A 198 2.41 -18.16 3.68
C MET A 198 1.71 -16.80 3.72
N LEU A 199 2.50 -15.74 3.79
CA LEU A 199 2.07 -14.38 3.45
C LEU A 199 2.40 -14.07 1.99
N ILE A 200 1.42 -13.62 1.23
CA ILE A 200 1.56 -13.21 -0.17
C ILE A 200 1.40 -11.69 -0.25
N PHE A 201 2.47 -11.01 -0.64
CA PHE A 201 2.52 -9.57 -0.83
C PHE A 201 2.47 -9.24 -2.32
N ASN A 202 1.34 -8.69 -2.76
CA ASN A 202 1.14 -8.19 -4.12
C ASN A 202 1.42 -6.69 -4.17
N PHE A 203 2.37 -6.25 -4.98
CA PHE A 203 2.70 -4.83 -5.14
C PHE A 203 3.34 -4.56 -6.51
N PRO A 204 3.29 -3.33 -7.04
CA PRO A 204 4.11 -2.97 -8.19
C PRO A 204 5.61 -3.04 -7.84
N THR A 205 6.35 -3.92 -8.50
CA THR A 205 7.81 -4.02 -8.37
C THR A 205 8.47 -2.66 -8.62
N GLN A 206 9.56 -2.36 -7.91
CA GLN A 206 10.25 -1.04 -7.89
C GLN A 206 9.46 0.11 -7.25
N GLN A 207 8.23 -0.10 -6.80
CA GLN A 207 7.48 0.89 -6.01
C GLN A 207 7.39 0.49 -4.55
N HIS A 208 7.33 -0.81 -4.27
CA HIS A 208 7.38 -1.34 -2.92
C HIS A 208 8.37 -2.50 -2.87
N ASP A 209 8.76 -2.81 -1.65
CA ASP A 209 9.37 -4.07 -1.25
C ASP A 209 8.68 -4.54 0.02
N VAL A 210 8.99 -5.77 0.44
CA VAL A 210 8.65 -6.26 1.76
C VAL A 210 9.93 -6.72 2.45
N ALA A 211 10.20 -6.14 3.61
CA ALA A 211 11.29 -6.54 4.47
C ALA A 211 10.74 -7.06 5.79
N GLU A 212 11.17 -8.26 6.18
CA GLU A 212 10.99 -8.74 7.54
C GLU A 212 12.05 -8.10 8.43
N VAL A 213 11.64 -7.57 9.58
CA VAL A 213 12.49 -6.76 10.45
C VAL A 213 12.27 -7.12 11.92
N THR A 214 13.18 -6.66 12.78
CA THR A 214 12.98 -6.77 14.24
C THR A 214 11.86 -5.83 14.69
N LYS A 215 11.29 -6.08 15.89
CA LYS A 215 10.31 -5.16 16.48
C LYS A 215 10.83 -3.72 16.57
N ALA A 216 12.09 -3.52 16.99
CA ALA A 216 12.67 -2.18 17.11
C ALA A 216 12.79 -1.47 15.75
N ALA A 217 13.19 -2.21 14.70
CA ALA A 217 13.23 -1.69 13.33
C ALA A 217 11.83 -1.42 12.78
N TYR A 218 10.84 -2.24 13.10
CA TYR A 218 9.44 -1.98 12.79
C TYR A 218 8.93 -0.69 13.45
N ASP A 219 9.13 -0.55 14.77
CA ASP A 219 8.67 0.61 15.54
C ASP A 219 9.30 1.92 15.03
N SER A 220 10.57 1.88 14.66
CA SER A 220 11.32 3.02 14.11
C SER A 220 11.24 3.19 12.59
N CYS A 221 10.56 2.28 11.89
CA CYS A 221 10.54 2.21 10.43
C CYS A 221 11.94 2.18 9.79
N SER A 222 12.87 1.46 10.41
CA SER A 222 14.22 1.28 9.89
C SER A 222 14.29 0.10 8.92
N GLY A 223 14.65 0.41 7.66
CA GLY A 223 15.00 -0.59 6.64
C GLY A 223 16.46 -1.07 6.72
N THR A 224 17.24 -0.65 7.73
CA THR A 224 18.66 -1.04 7.85
C THR A 224 18.77 -2.46 8.41
N ASN A 225 19.51 -3.33 7.74
CA ASN A 225 19.75 -4.72 8.16
C ASN A 225 18.46 -5.53 8.41
N PRO A 226 17.60 -5.69 7.38
CA PRO A 226 16.41 -6.51 7.52
C PRO A 226 16.78 -7.99 7.73
N ILE A 227 15.90 -8.74 8.38
CA ILE A 227 16.00 -10.19 8.53
C ILE A 227 15.92 -10.85 7.15
N SER A 228 14.98 -10.38 6.33
CA SER A 228 14.84 -10.77 4.93
C SER A 228 14.26 -9.60 4.13
N ILE A 229 14.49 -9.56 2.81
CA ILE A 229 13.92 -8.54 1.94
C ILE A 229 13.60 -9.11 0.57
N GLN A 230 12.39 -8.81 0.07
CA GLN A 230 11.93 -9.15 -1.26
C GLN A 230 11.56 -7.89 -2.02
N ARG A 231 12.27 -7.62 -3.11
CA ARG A 231 12.12 -6.39 -3.92
C ARG A 231 11.17 -6.54 -5.10
N ASN A 232 10.76 -7.77 -5.42
CA ASN A 232 9.92 -8.11 -6.56
C ASN A 232 8.61 -8.75 -6.09
N ALA A 233 7.53 -8.47 -6.81
CA ALA A 233 6.23 -9.07 -6.56
C ALA A 233 5.88 -10.18 -7.56
N PRO A 234 4.96 -11.10 -7.19
CA PRO A 234 4.45 -11.28 -5.83
C PRO A 234 5.54 -11.84 -4.91
N ALA A 235 5.69 -11.27 -3.71
CA ALA A 235 6.60 -11.80 -2.71
C ALA A 235 5.85 -12.78 -1.81
N SER A 236 6.34 -14.01 -1.73
CA SER A 236 5.78 -15.07 -0.88
C SER A 236 6.73 -15.37 0.26
N ILE A 237 6.27 -15.17 1.50
CA ILE A 237 7.06 -15.37 2.72
C ILE A 237 6.41 -16.48 3.55
N ARG A 238 7.20 -17.50 3.90
CA ARG A 238 6.75 -18.60 4.77
C ARG A 238 6.98 -18.28 6.25
N LEU A 239 5.98 -18.51 7.08
CA LEU A 239 6.05 -18.35 8.53
C LEU A 239 6.68 -19.60 9.15
N ASN A 240 8.00 -19.56 9.36
CA ASN A 240 8.76 -20.74 9.80
C ASN A 240 8.94 -20.86 11.32
N SER A 241 8.46 -19.88 12.09
CA SER A 241 8.63 -19.84 13.54
C SER A 241 7.40 -19.25 14.22
N THR A 242 7.19 -19.64 15.47
CA THR A 242 6.20 -19.01 16.34
C THR A 242 6.68 -17.66 16.83
N GLY A 243 5.74 -16.82 17.27
CA GLY A 243 6.02 -15.51 17.86
C GLY A 243 5.62 -14.35 16.95
N ASP A 244 6.06 -13.15 17.31
CA ASP A 244 5.71 -11.95 16.55
C ASP A 244 6.62 -11.77 15.34
N HIS A 245 6.01 -11.56 14.18
CA HIS A 245 6.70 -11.23 12.94
C HIS A 245 6.31 -9.82 12.48
N TYR A 246 7.31 -9.07 12.00
CA TYR A 246 7.16 -7.67 11.63
C TYR A 246 7.66 -7.43 10.22
N PHE A 247 6.81 -6.82 9.40
CA PHE A 247 7.10 -6.53 8.01
C PHE A 247 6.94 -5.04 7.73
N ILE A 248 7.83 -4.47 6.94
CA ILE A 248 7.78 -3.07 6.51
C ILE A 248 8.10 -2.94 5.03
N CYS A 249 7.64 -1.86 4.41
CA CYS A 249 8.22 -1.39 3.16
C CYS A 249 9.39 -0.45 3.51
N THR A 250 10.56 -0.70 2.91
CA THR A 250 11.81 0.04 3.17
C THR A 250 11.95 1.29 2.29
N PHE A 251 11.06 1.47 1.32
CA PHE A 251 10.98 2.70 0.54
C PHE A 251 10.70 3.89 1.46
N ASN A 252 11.42 4.98 1.22
CA ASN A 252 11.41 6.15 2.08
C ASN A 252 9.99 6.67 2.33
N GLY A 253 9.61 6.86 3.59
CA GLY A 253 8.29 7.35 3.99
C GLY A 253 7.16 6.31 4.00
N HIS A 254 7.30 5.16 3.34
CA HIS A 254 6.20 4.18 3.20
C HIS A 254 5.80 3.54 4.52
N CYS A 255 6.78 3.01 5.26
CA CYS A 255 6.53 2.43 6.58
C CYS A 255 5.94 3.47 7.54
N ALA A 256 6.47 4.70 7.53
CA ALA A 256 5.99 5.79 8.39
C ALA A 256 4.55 6.20 8.04
N ALA A 257 4.18 6.13 6.76
CA ALA A 257 2.80 6.30 6.28
C ALA A 257 1.90 5.07 6.53
N GLY A 258 2.39 4.04 7.23
CA GLY A 258 1.61 2.90 7.68
C GLY A 258 1.75 1.64 6.83
N GLN A 259 2.64 1.60 5.82
CA GLN A 259 2.94 0.37 5.07
C GLN A 259 3.81 -0.60 5.88
N LYS A 260 3.19 -1.16 6.92
CA LYS A 260 3.82 -2.04 7.90
C LYS A 260 2.79 -3.01 8.48
N LEU A 261 3.19 -4.26 8.66
CA LEU A 261 2.35 -5.35 9.18
C LEU A 261 3.03 -5.97 10.39
N ALA A 262 2.28 -6.17 11.47
CA ALA A 262 2.69 -6.98 12.61
C ALA A 262 1.67 -8.11 12.77
N ILE A 263 2.15 -9.33 12.94
CA ILE A 263 1.34 -10.53 13.18
C ILE A 263 1.95 -11.36 14.31
N SER A 264 1.15 -12.22 14.92
CA SER A 264 1.62 -13.21 15.91
C SER A 264 1.32 -14.60 15.37
N VAL A 265 2.34 -15.45 15.31
CA VAL A 265 2.29 -16.80 14.75
C VAL A 265 2.28 -17.84 15.87
N LYS A 266 1.34 -18.77 15.81
CA LYS A 266 1.18 -19.86 16.79
C LYS A 266 1.84 -21.14 16.30
N SER A 267 2.14 -22.05 17.22
CA SER A 267 2.67 -23.37 16.90
C SER A 267 1.60 -24.21 16.20
N ASN A 268 1.94 -24.78 15.05
CA ASN A 268 1.18 -25.90 14.49
C ASN A 268 1.54 -27.16 15.30
N VAL A 269 0.82 -27.38 16.41
CA VAL A 269 1.05 -28.53 17.31
C VAL A 269 0.59 -29.86 16.73
N ASP A 270 0.02 -29.87 15.52
CA ASP A 270 -0.44 -31.09 14.84
C ASP A 270 0.50 -31.58 13.73
N ALA A 271 1.53 -30.79 13.35
CA ALA A 271 2.41 -31.09 12.22
C ALA A 271 3.81 -31.64 12.57
N VAL A 272 4.04 -32.22 13.75
CA VAL A 272 5.12 -33.21 13.96
C VAL A 272 4.71 -34.18 15.05
N SER A 273 4.14 -35.33 14.67
CA SER A 273 4.45 -36.55 15.41
C SER A 273 5.84 -36.99 14.94
N PRO A 274 6.89 -36.92 15.77
CA PRO A 274 8.11 -37.62 15.42
C PRO A 274 7.74 -39.09 15.49
N THR A 275 7.96 -39.83 14.40
CA THR A 275 8.04 -41.29 14.46
C THR A 275 9.26 -41.64 15.31
N GLY A 276 9.13 -41.45 16.62
CA GLY A 276 10.00 -41.97 17.65
C GLY A 276 9.74 -43.46 17.69
N VAL A 277 10.33 -44.17 16.72
CA VAL A 277 10.54 -45.61 16.84
C VAL A 277 11.36 -45.77 18.11
N THR A 278 10.70 -46.21 19.16
CA THR A 278 11.33 -46.79 20.33
C THR A 278 11.51 -48.27 20.03
N PRO A 279 12.72 -48.79 19.78
CA PRO A 279 12.95 -50.20 20.01
C PRO A 279 13.08 -50.40 21.51
N ALA A 280 12.13 -51.14 22.07
CA ALA A 280 12.25 -51.74 23.39
C ALA A 280 13.61 -52.46 23.51
N GLY A 281 14.33 -52.18 24.60
CA GLY A 281 15.58 -52.88 24.90
C GLY A 281 15.35 -54.35 25.27
N PRO A 282 16.46 -55.08 25.48
CA PRO A 282 16.47 -56.17 26.45
C PRO A 282 17.45 -55.90 27.59
N SER A 283 17.07 -56.46 28.73
CA SER A 283 17.58 -56.26 30.08
C SER A 283 18.98 -56.84 30.36
N GLY A 284 19.72 -56.11 31.19
CA GLY A 284 20.59 -56.63 32.28
C GLY A 284 22.10 -56.78 31.99
N PRO A 285 22.94 -56.97 33.03
CA PRO A 285 22.89 -56.47 34.41
C PRO A 285 24.15 -55.65 34.81
N THR A 286 24.02 -54.87 35.89
CA THR A 286 25.11 -54.28 36.70
C THR A 286 25.98 -55.39 37.35
N PRO A 287 27.27 -55.17 37.74
CA PRO A 287 27.57 -54.23 38.85
C PRO A 287 29.01 -53.64 39.00
N ARG A 288 29.06 -52.62 39.89
CA ARG A 288 30.03 -52.39 41.00
C ARG A 288 31.34 -51.58 40.77
N ASN A 289 31.34 -50.41 41.42
CA ASN A 289 32.37 -49.76 42.28
C ASN A 289 33.55 -48.92 41.71
N SER A 290 33.55 -47.67 42.20
CA SER A 290 34.56 -47.04 43.09
C SER A 290 35.43 -45.89 42.55
N ALA A 291 35.50 -44.86 43.41
CA ALA A 291 36.53 -43.83 43.58
C ALA A 291 36.57 -42.69 42.53
N GLN A 292 36.86 -41.43 42.85
CA GLN A 292 37.12 -40.68 44.09
C GLN A 292 37.08 -39.18 43.73
N SER A 293 36.68 -38.33 44.68
CA SER A 293 36.76 -36.86 44.62
C SER A 293 38.18 -36.33 44.44
N ILE A 294 38.36 -35.26 43.66
CA ILE A 294 39.30 -34.17 43.99
C ILE A 294 38.68 -32.83 43.56
N ALA A 295 38.48 -31.95 44.53
CA ALA A 295 38.21 -30.54 44.33
C ALA A 295 39.52 -29.81 44.01
N VAL A 296 39.50 -28.88 43.05
CA VAL A 296 40.58 -27.91 42.84
C VAL A 296 40.01 -26.51 42.90
N SER A 297 40.55 -25.76 43.86
CA SER A 297 40.26 -24.37 44.14
C SER A 297 41.24 -23.44 43.40
N SER A 298 40.79 -22.18 43.29
CA SER A 298 41.61 -20.96 43.12
C SER A 298 42.15 -20.67 41.72
N LEU A 299 42.40 -19.42 41.29
CA LEU A 299 42.66 -18.18 42.03
C LEU A 299 42.36 -16.98 41.10
N SER A 300 41.82 -15.89 41.64
CA SER A 300 41.68 -14.60 40.98
C SER A 300 43.04 -13.93 40.72
N ILE A 301 43.23 -13.29 39.57
CA ILE A 301 44.29 -12.31 39.35
C ILE A 301 43.65 -11.00 38.90
N ALA A 302 43.68 -10.01 39.80
CA ALA A 302 43.63 -8.61 39.46
C ALA A 302 45.08 -8.12 39.28
N ALA A 303 45.37 -7.42 38.18
CA ALA A 303 46.58 -6.64 38.03
C ALA A 303 46.25 -5.29 37.37
N LEU A 304 46.82 -4.26 37.98
CA LEU A 304 46.63 -2.82 37.86
C LEU A 304 47.52 -2.18 36.79
N MET A 305 47.13 -0.95 36.38
CA MET A 305 47.99 0.22 35.99
C MET A 305 48.81 0.08 34.70
N SER A 306 49.09 1.08 33.87
CA SER A 306 48.76 2.51 33.76
C SER A 306 49.51 3.09 32.53
N ILE A 307 49.19 4.34 32.16
CA ILE A 307 50.00 5.33 31.39
C ILE A 307 50.02 5.16 29.85
N ALA A 308 49.99 6.19 28.99
CA ALA A 308 49.56 7.59 29.01
C ALA A 308 49.80 8.18 27.59
N LEU A 309 49.17 9.33 27.34
CA LEU A 309 49.64 10.48 26.53
C LEU A 309 49.74 10.35 24.99
N ALA A 310 48.73 10.96 24.35
CA ALA A 310 48.82 12.06 23.38
C ALA A 310 50.08 12.21 22.49
N PHE A 311 49.86 12.21 21.17
CA PHE A 311 50.53 13.14 20.26
C PHE A 311 49.54 13.64 19.19
N LEU A 312 49.45 14.97 19.06
CA LEU A 312 48.85 15.67 17.93
C LEU A 312 49.65 15.37 16.66
N HIS A 313 48.96 15.24 15.53
CA HIS A 313 49.29 15.87 14.25
C HIS A 313 47.99 16.16 13.53
#